data_AF-A0A7Y7NAK2-F1
#
_entry.id   AF-A0A7Y7NAK2-F1
#
_cell.length_a   1.000
_cell.length_b   1.000
_cell.length_c   1.000
_cell.angle_alpha   90.00
_cell.angle_beta   90.00
_cell.angle_gamma   90.00
#
_symmetry.space_group_name_H-M   'P 1'
#
loop_
_entity.id
_entity.type
_entity.pdbx_description
1 polymer ?
#
loop_
_entity_poly.entity_id
_entity_poly.type
_entity_poly.pdbx_seq_one_letter_code
_entity_poly.pdbx_strand_id
1 'polypeptide(L)'
;MKGFRYLENVASLKLCQEECIGCYKCQEVCPHQVFRITERKAHIVDLDACLECGACAMNCPVEAISVEAGAGCAIGLINEWLRERKAGGFGGGFLS
;
A
#
# COMPACT_ATOMS: atom_id res chain seq x y z
N MET A 1 -9.55 3.36 -12.95
CA MET A 1 -10.92 3.32 -12.38
C MET A 1 -11.02 4.39 -11.31
N LYS A 2 -11.94 5.36 -11.43
CA LYS A 2 -12.19 6.35 -10.38
C LYS A 2 -13.25 5.78 -9.43
N GLY A 3 -12.99 5.76 -8.12
CA GLY A 3 -14.02 5.44 -7.11
C GLY A 3 -13.84 4.14 -6.32
N PHE A 4 -12.85 3.28 -6.62
CA PHE A 4 -12.49 2.14 -5.77
C PHE A 4 -11.28 2.52 -4.90
N ARG A 5 -11.53 3.30 -3.85
CA ARG A 5 -10.53 3.56 -2.81
C ARG A 5 -10.42 2.32 -1.92
N TYR A 6 -9.19 1.97 -1.56
CA TYR A 6 -8.93 0.76 -0.78
C TYR A 6 -9.17 1.02 0.70
N LEU A 7 -8.26 1.72 1.37
CA LEU A 7 -8.35 2.11 2.77
C LEU A 7 -7.49 3.37 2.95
N GLU A 8 -7.95 4.30 3.78
CA GLU A 8 -7.26 5.56 4.00
C GLU A 8 -6.07 5.40 4.93
N ASN A 9 -4.91 5.93 4.54
CA ASN A 9 -3.68 6.03 5.35
C ASN A 9 -3.11 4.70 5.87
N VAL A 10 -3.32 3.59 5.16
CA VAL A 10 -2.77 2.28 5.55
C VAL A 10 -1.63 1.79 4.66
N ALA A 11 -1.47 2.33 3.45
CA ALA A 11 -0.52 1.81 2.49
C ALA A 11 0.92 2.07 2.93
N SER A 12 1.74 1.02 2.92
CA SER A 12 3.18 1.04 3.24
C SER A 12 4.06 1.60 2.12
N LEU A 13 3.47 1.95 0.97
CA LEU A 13 4.19 2.37 -0.24
C LEU A 13 5.05 3.61 0.01
N LYS A 14 6.33 3.52 -0.35
CA LYS A 14 7.31 4.61 -0.31
C LYS A 14 8.03 4.74 -1.65
N LEU A 15 8.41 5.97 -1.98
CA LEU A 15 9.15 6.34 -3.18
C LEU A 15 10.31 7.28 -2.81
N CYS A 16 11.54 6.89 -3.13
CA CYS A 16 12.75 7.70 -3.02
C CYS A 16 12.90 8.57 -4.29
N GLN A 17 12.81 9.89 -4.15
CA GLN A 17 12.85 10.79 -5.30
C GLN A 17 14.25 10.93 -5.88
N GLU A 18 15.26 10.86 -5.01
CA GLU A 18 16.67 10.99 -5.34
C GLU A 18 17.10 9.86 -6.28
N GLU A 19 16.70 8.63 -5.99
CA GLU A 19 17.03 7.43 -6.76
C GLU A 19 16.17 7.25 -8.01
N CYS A 20 14.97 7.82 -8.07
CA CYS A 20 14.06 7.64 -9.19
C CYS A 20 14.68 8.16 -10.51
N ILE A 21 14.95 7.28 -11.47
CA ILE A 21 15.51 7.68 -12.78
C ILE A 21 14.44 8.07 -13.82
N GLY A 22 13.16 8.11 -13.43
CA GLY A 22 12.08 8.48 -14.35
C GLY A 22 11.88 7.48 -15.48
N CYS A 23 11.95 6.17 -15.23
CA CYS A 23 11.79 5.13 -16.25
C CYS A 23 10.34 4.74 -16.57
N TYR A 24 9.36 5.38 -15.93
CA TYR A 24 7.91 5.21 -16.16
C TYR A 24 7.32 3.84 -15.80
N LYS A 25 8.13 2.83 -15.45
CA LYS A 25 7.67 1.47 -15.16
C LYS A 25 6.59 1.39 -14.07
N CYS A 26 6.74 2.15 -12.99
CA CYS A 26 5.73 2.18 -11.92
C CYS A 26 4.36 2.68 -12.40
N GLN A 27 4.32 3.62 -13.36
CA GLN A 27 3.08 4.12 -13.95
C GLN A 27 2.45 3.08 -14.90
N GLU A 28 3.26 2.34 -15.65
CA GLU A 28 2.79 1.29 -16.57
C GLU A 28 2.21 0.08 -15.83
N VAL A 29 2.86 -0.39 -14.76
CA VAL A 29 2.49 -1.63 -14.07
C VAL A 29 1.45 -1.43 -12.96
N CYS A 30 1.11 -0.19 -12.61
CA CYS A 30 0.14 0.09 -11.55
C CYS A 30 -1.29 0.17 -12.11
N PRO A 31 -2.14 -0.85 -11.93
CA PRO A 31 -3.50 -0.83 -12.46
C PRO A 31 -4.40 0.22 -11.78
N HIS A 32 -4.01 0.68 -10.60
CA HIS A 32 -4.72 1.69 -9.80
C HIS A 32 -4.26 3.12 -10.09
N GLN A 33 -3.27 3.33 -10.96
CA GLN A 33 -2.79 4.66 -11.36
C GLN A 33 -2.34 5.53 -10.17
N VAL A 34 -1.71 4.90 -9.17
CA VAL A 34 -1.15 5.56 -7.97
C VAL A 34 -0.03 6.54 -8.33
N PHE A 35 0.66 6.31 -9.44
CA PHE A 35 1.79 7.10 -9.88
C PHE A 35 1.44 8.03 -11.05
N ARG A 36 2.04 9.22 -11.05
CA ARG A 36 2.11 10.11 -12.21
C ARG A 36 3.56 10.53 -12.44
N ILE A 37 3.97 10.62 -13.69
CA ILE A 37 5.27 11.20 -14.02
C ILE A 37 5.15 12.72 -14.29
N THR A 38 5.95 13.50 -13.58
CA THR A 38 6.17 14.94 -13.83
C THR A 38 7.65 15.24 -13.74
N GLU A 39 8.17 16.11 -14.60
CA GLU A 39 9.59 16.51 -14.59
C GLU A 39 10.58 15.33 -14.60
N ARG A 40 10.23 14.24 -15.31
CA ARG A 40 11.00 12.99 -15.37
C ARG A 40 11.18 12.30 -14.01
N LYS A 41 10.30 12.53 -13.04
CA LYS A 41 10.25 11.81 -11.76
C LYS A 41 8.85 11.26 -11.53
N ALA A 42 8.78 10.12 -10.85
CA ALA A 42 7.50 9.57 -10.42
C ALA A 42 6.99 10.32 -9.19
N HIS A 43 5.68 10.51 -9.08
CA HIS A 43 5.02 11.07 -7.92
C HIS A 43 3.84 10.18 -7.53
N ILE A 44 3.65 9.97 -6.24
CA ILE A 44 2.47 9.30 -5.70
C ILE A 44 1.34 10.33 -5.67
N VAL A 45 0.29 10.11 -6.46
CA VAL A 45 -0.85 11.04 -6.58
C VAL A 45 -2.11 10.56 -5.86
N ASP A 46 -2.19 9.27 -5.55
CA ASP A 46 -3.29 8.69 -4.76
C ASP A 46 -2.79 7.47 -3.98
N LEU A 47 -2.25 7.72 -2.79
CA LEU A 47 -1.67 6.66 -1.94
C LEU A 47 -2.74 5.65 -1.48
N ASP A 48 -3.96 6.12 -1.21
CA ASP A 48 -5.08 5.30 -0.71
C ASP A 48 -5.69 4.39 -1.78
N ALA A 49 -5.28 4.54 -3.04
CA ALA A 49 -5.61 3.61 -4.12
C ALA A 49 -4.63 2.42 -4.23
N CYS A 50 -3.53 2.43 -3.45
CA CYS A 50 -2.53 1.37 -3.48
C CYS A 50 -3.05 0.10 -2.79
N LEU A 51 -3.22 -0.99 -3.54
CA LEU A 51 -3.54 -2.32 -3.02
C LEU A 51 -2.33 -3.11 -2.51
N GLU A 52 -1.15 -2.48 -2.43
CA GLU A 52 0.08 -3.11 -1.97
C GLU A 52 0.44 -4.39 -2.75
N CYS A 53 0.15 -4.43 -4.06
CA CYS A 53 0.41 -5.61 -4.90
C CYS A 53 1.89 -5.86 -5.21
N GLY A 54 2.80 -4.94 -4.87
CA GLY A 54 4.24 -5.10 -5.12
C GLY A 54 4.71 -4.88 -6.56
N ALA A 55 3.82 -4.78 -7.55
CA ALA A 55 4.20 -4.71 -8.97
C ALA A 55 5.16 -3.56 -9.30
N CYS A 56 4.95 -2.37 -8.70
CA CYS A 56 5.82 -1.22 -8.92
C CYS A 56 7.23 -1.42 -8.36
N ALA A 57 7.37 -1.99 -7.16
CA ALA A 57 8.67 -2.28 -6.55
C ALA A 57 9.43 -3.34 -7.37
N MET A 58 8.76 -4.44 -7.76
CA MET A 58 9.38 -5.51 -8.56
C MET A 58 9.88 -5.05 -9.94
N ASN A 59 9.32 -3.97 -10.49
CA ASN A 59 9.67 -3.45 -11.82
C ASN A 59 10.52 -2.17 -11.77
N CYS A 60 10.92 -1.71 -10.58
CA CYS A 60 11.77 -0.54 -10.45
C CYS A 60 13.25 -0.96 -10.64
N PRO A 61 13.91 -0.60 -11.76
CA PRO A 61 15.26 -1.09 -12.07
C PRO A 61 16.35 -0.53 -11.14
N VAL A 62 16.01 0.45 -10.32
CA VAL A 62 16.91 1.15 -9.39
C VAL A 62 16.39 1.10 -7.96
N GLU A 63 15.42 0.24 -7.68
CA GLU A 63 14.90 -0.03 -6.33
C GLU A 63 14.36 1.19 -5.56
N ALA A 64 14.09 2.31 -6.26
CA ALA A 64 13.58 3.56 -5.66
C ALA A 64 12.17 3.44 -5.03
N ILE A 65 11.51 2.28 -5.10
CA ILE A 65 10.14 2.05 -4.62
C ILE A 65 10.13 0.85 -3.68
N SER A 66 9.53 1.01 -2.51
CA SER A 66 9.30 -0.08 -1.56
C SER A 66 7.83 -0.14 -1.15
N VAL A 67 7.33 -1.35 -0.91
CA VAL A 67 5.98 -1.61 -0.41
C VAL A 67 5.98 -2.97 0.27
N GLU A 68 5.28 -3.10 1.39
CA GLU A 68 5.07 -4.38 2.07
C GLU A 68 4.00 -5.16 1.30
N ALA A 69 4.44 -5.90 0.28
CA ALA A 69 3.53 -6.63 -0.59
C ALA A 69 2.87 -7.80 0.15
N GLY A 70 1.54 -7.88 0.11
CA GLY A 70 0.81 -8.96 0.76
C GLY A 70 -0.67 -8.68 1.02
N ALA A 71 -1.24 -9.41 1.97
CA ALA A 71 -2.65 -9.31 2.35
C ALA A 71 -2.88 -8.11 3.28
N GLY A 72 -2.58 -6.89 2.84
CA GLY A 72 -2.79 -5.67 3.63
C GLY A 72 -4.20 -5.61 4.27
N CYS A 73 -5.22 -6.14 3.58
CA CYS A 73 -6.59 -6.15 4.08
C CYS A 73 -6.74 -7.16 5.23
N ALA A 74 -6.11 -8.32 5.11
CA ALA A 74 -6.07 -9.31 6.19
C ALA A 74 -5.26 -8.79 7.37
N ILE A 75 -4.14 -8.10 7.13
CA ILE A 75 -3.32 -7.45 8.17
C ILE A 75 -4.13 -6.38 8.91
N GLY A 76 -4.91 -5.56 8.19
CA GLY A 76 -5.82 -4.59 8.79
C GLY A 76 -6.84 -5.25 9.72
N LEU A 77 -7.51 -6.31 9.26
CA LEU A 77 -8.45 -7.09 10.07
C LEU A 77 -7.79 -7.77 11.28
N ILE A 78 -6.61 -8.35 11.09
CA ILE A 78 -5.84 -9.00 12.16
C ILE A 78 -5.41 -7.96 13.20
N ASN A 79 -4.96 -6.78 12.77
CA ASN A 79 -4.52 -5.72 13.67
C ASN A 79 -5.69 -5.12 14.47
N GLU A 80 -6.84 -4.92 13.84
CA GLU A 80 -8.06 -4.48 14.54
C GLU A 80 -8.44 -5.53 15.61
N TRP A 81 -8.52 -6.79 15.22
CA TRP A 81 -8.79 -7.90 16.14
C TRP A 81 -7.77 -8.02 17.28
N LEU A 82 -6.47 -7.81 17.01
CA LEU A 82 -5.42 -7.81 18.04
C LEU A 82 -5.55 -6.61 18.97
N ARG A 83 -5.95 -5.43 18.46
CA ARG A 83 -6.20 -4.24 19.29
C ARG A 83 -7.41 -4.45 20.19
N GLU A 84 -8.51 -5.00 19.68
CA GLU A 84 -9.66 -5.41 20.49
C GLU A 84 -9.24 -6.38 21.61
N ARG A 85 -8.41 -7.38 21.31
CA ARG A 85 -7.90 -8.34 22.31
C ARG A 85 -6.92 -7.76 23.31
N LYS A 86 -6.11 -6.76 22.93
CA LYS A 86 -5.18 -6.09 23.84
C LYS A 86 -5.85 -5.01 24.68
N ALA A 87 -6.91 -4.37 24.18
CA ALA A 87 -7.68 -3.35 24.87
C ALA A 87 -8.78 -3.94 25.79
N GLY A 88 -9.27 -5.14 25.48
CA GLY A 88 -10.29 -5.84 26.26
C GLY A 88 -9.76 -7.13 26.88
N GLY A 89 -9.21 -7.05 28.09
CA GLY A 89 -9.30 -8.19 28.99
C GLY A 89 -10.77 -8.40 29.37
N PHE A 90 -11.45 -9.38 28.79
CA PHE A 90 -12.76 -9.87 29.22
C PHE A 90 -12.97 -11.25 28.55
N GLY A 91 -13.24 -12.35 29.26
CA GLY A 91 -14.39 -12.44 30.16
C GLY A 91 -15.69 -12.64 29.36
N GLY A 92 -15.75 -13.61 28.45
CA GLY A 92 -16.97 -13.87 27.67
C GLY A 92 -17.11 -15.37 27.41
N GLY A 93 -17.91 -16.03 28.23
CA GLY A 93 -18.02 -17.48 28.31
C GLY A 93 -18.52 -18.15 27.03
N PHE A 94 -17.88 -19.25 26.69
CA PHE A 94 -18.55 -20.40 26.08
C PHE A 94 -19.43 -21.03 27.17
N LEU A 95 -20.66 -20.57 27.27
CA LEU A 95 -21.75 -21.32 27.90
C LEU A 95 -22.86 -21.47 26.87
N SER A 96 -22.78 -22.54 26.08
CA SER A 96 -23.87 -23.43 25.68
C SER A 96 -23.26 -24.64 24.96
#